data_AF-A0A7L2T2I8-F1
#
_entry.id   AF-A0A7L2T2I8-F1
#
_cell.length_a   1.000
_cell.length_b   1.000
_cell.length_c   1.000
_cell.angle_alpha   90.00
_cell.angle_beta   90.00
_cell.angle_gamma   90.00
#
_symmetry.space_group_name_H-M   'P 1'
#
loop_
_entity.id
_entity.type
_entity.pdbx_description
1 polymer ?
#
loop_
_entity_poly.entity_id
_entity_poly.type
_entity_poly.pdbx_seq_one_letter_code
_entity_poly.pdbx_strand_id
1 'polypeptide(L)'
;FAGGRYQLEIKIPETYPFNPPKVRFITKIWHPNISSVTGAICLDILKDQWAAAMTLRTVLLSLQALLAAAEPDDPQDAVVANQYKQNPEMFKQTARLWAHVYAGAPVSSPEYTKKIENLCAMGFDRNAVIVALSSKSWDVETATELLLSN
;
A
#
# COMPACT_ATOMS: atom_id res chain seq x y z
N PHE A 1 -4.95 3.24 -8.04
CA PHE A 1 -5.76 3.73 -6.91
C PHE A 1 -7.14 4.25 -7.32
N ALA A 2 -7.29 4.87 -8.50
CA ALA A 2 -8.58 5.37 -8.99
C ALA A 2 -9.72 4.34 -8.87
N GLY A 3 -10.90 4.80 -8.46
CA GLY A 3 -12.08 3.97 -8.20
C GLY A 3 -12.07 3.24 -6.84
N GLY A 4 -10.95 3.21 -6.12
CA GLY A 4 -10.86 2.63 -4.79
C GLY A 4 -11.20 3.62 -3.67
N ARG A 5 -11.70 3.11 -2.54
CA ARG A 5 -11.90 3.87 -1.29
C ARG A 5 -10.98 3.32 -0.20
N TYR A 6 -10.24 4.21 0.44
CA TYR A 6 -9.23 3.83 1.44
C TYR A 6 -9.63 4.36 2.81
N GLN A 7 -9.77 3.45 3.78
CA GLN A 7 -10.07 3.79 5.16
C GLN A 7 -8.78 4.08 5.93
N LEU A 8 -8.85 5.09 6.80
CA LEU A 8 -7.74 5.57 7.61
C LEU A 8 -8.10 5.47 9.09
N GLU A 9 -7.16 4.99 9.91
CA GLU A 9 -7.18 5.16 11.35
C GLU A 9 -6.52 6.51 11.67
N ILE A 10 -7.19 7.36 12.44
CA ILE A 10 -6.67 8.66 12.87
C ILE A 10 -6.78 8.72 14.39
N LYS A 11 -5.64 8.83 15.07
CA LYS A 11 -5.55 8.98 16.52
C LYS A 11 -5.00 10.36 16.86
N ILE A 12 -5.81 11.16 17.56
CA ILE A 12 -5.42 12.50 18.01
C ILE A 12 -4.59 12.36 19.30
N PRO A 13 -3.35 12.86 19.36
CA PRO A 13 -2.58 12.87 20.60
C PRO A 13 -3.13 13.94 21.56
N GLU A 14 -2.86 13.78 22.86
CA GLU A 14 -3.19 14.78 23.89
C GLU A 14 -2.50 16.13 23.65
N THR A 15 -1.39 16.13 22.91
CA THR A 15 -0.60 17.32 22.57
C THR A 15 -1.05 18.02 21.28
N TYR A 16 -2.18 17.62 20.69
CA TYR A 16 -2.74 18.32 19.53
C TYR A 16 -3.21 19.75 19.93
N PRO A 17 -2.92 20.80 19.13
CA PRO A 17 -2.40 20.78 17.76
C PRO A 17 -0.87 20.93 17.65
N PHE A 18 -0.11 20.83 18.74
CA PHE A 18 1.35 20.98 18.70
C PHE A 18 2.08 19.76 18.13
N ASN A 19 1.48 18.57 18.20
CA ASN A 19 1.95 17.37 17.50
C ASN A 19 0.91 16.86 16.48
N PRO A 20 1.36 16.20 15.41
CA PRO A 20 0.47 15.69 14.36
C PRO A 20 -0.41 14.54 14.87
N PRO A 21 -1.58 14.33 14.23
CA PRO A 21 -2.34 13.10 14.44
C PRO A 21 -1.55 11.89 13.96
N LYS A 22 -1.69 10.75 14.65
CA LYS A 22 -1.14 9.47 14.18
C LYS A 22 -2.12 8.89 13.17
N VAL A 23 -1.68 8.76 11.91
CA VAL A 23 -2.52 8.26 10.80
C VAL A 23 -1.94 6.96 10.25
N ARG A 24 -2.82 5.99 9.95
CA ARG A 24 -2.45 4.71 9.35
C ARG A 24 -3.54 4.25 8.38
N PHE A 25 -3.16 3.62 7.27
CA PHE A 25 -4.11 2.97 6.38
C PHE A 25 -4.67 1.70 7.04
N ILE A 26 -5.99 1.63 7.18
CA ILE A 26 -6.70 0.39 7.54
C ILE A 26 -6.83 -0.48 6.29
N THR A 27 -7.21 0.13 5.16
CA THR A 27 -7.28 -0.53 3.87
C THR A 27 -5.85 -0.82 3.36
N LYS A 28 -5.54 -2.09 3.09
CA LYS A 28 -4.26 -2.49 2.48
C LYS A 28 -4.05 -1.77 1.14
N ILE A 29 -2.82 -1.32 0.91
CA ILE A 29 -2.44 -0.56 -0.29
C ILE A 29 -1.00 -0.89 -0.70
N TRP A 30 -0.73 -0.88 -2.00
CA TRP A 30 0.60 -1.07 -2.57
C TRP A 30 1.14 0.29 -3.03
N HIS A 31 1.94 0.94 -2.19
CA HIS A 31 2.47 2.28 -2.44
C HIS A 31 3.87 2.45 -1.80
N PRO A 32 4.85 3.11 -2.46
CA PRO A 32 6.22 3.22 -1.92
C PRO A 32 6.29 3.84 -0.52
N ASN A 33 5.48 4.87 -0.25
CA ASN A 33 5.44 5.58 1.03
C ASN A 33 4.42 5.03 2.04
N ILE A 34 3.81 3.87 1.79
CA ILE A 34 2.86 3.25 2.72
C ILE A 34 3.21 1.76 2.88
N SER A 35 3.38 1.30 4.11
CA SER A 35 3.70 -0.11 4.36
C SER A 35 2.59 -1.03 3.86
N SER A 36 2.94 -1.99 3.01
CA SER A 36 2.01 -3.00 2.48
C SER A 36 1.47 -3.96 3.57
N VAL A 37 2.19 -4.07 4.69
CA VAL A 37 1.86 -4.93 5.82
C VAL A 37 1.03 -4.18 6.86
N THR A 38 1.53 -3.04 7.34
CA THR A 38 0.95 -2.33 8.50
C THR A 38 0.08 -1.14 8.13
N GLY A 39 0.22 -0.59 6.92
CA GLY A 39 -0.41 0.67 6.53
C GLY A 39 0.23 1.92 7.17
N ALA A 40 1.39 1.78 7.82
CA ALA A 40 2.19 2.92 8.29
C ALA A 40 2.54 3.84 7.12
N ILE A 41 2.64 5.15 7.36
CA ILE A 41 2.78 6.18 6.32
C ILE A 41 4.10 6.93 6.54
N CYS A 42 4.90 7.04 5.48
CA CYS A 42 6.00 8.00 5.42
C CYS A 42 5.52 9.27 4.74
N LEU A 43 5.20 10.30 5.53
CA LEU A 43 4.84 11.62 5.05
C LEU A 43 5.37 12.66 6.05
N ASP A 44 6.07 13.66 5.55
CA ASP A 44 6.77 14.72 6.30
C ASP A 44 5.83 15.50 7.25
N ILE A 45 4.62 15.85 6.81
CA ILE A 45 3.66 16.58 7.64
C ILE A 45 3.12 15.75 8.82
N LEU A 46 3.32 14.42 8.81
CA LEU A 46 2.98 13.53 9.93
C LEU A 46 4.18 13.29 10.85
N LYS A 47 5.32 13.94 10.57
CA LYS A 47 6.59 13.84 11.30
C LYS A 47 7.05 15.24 11.73
N ASP A 48 8.05 15.78 11.05
CA ASP A 48 8.81 16.99 11.40
C ASP A 48 8.27 18.26 10.72
N GLN A 49 7.51 18.13 9.63
CA GLN A 49 6.92 19.28 8.91
C GLN A 49 5.49 19.61 9.36
N TRP A 50 5.06 19.08 10.52
CA TRP A 50 3.75 19.39 11.09
C TRP A 50 3.69 20.86 11.55
N ALA A 51 2.65 21.58 11.12
CA ALA A 51 2.35 22.91 11.62
C ALA A 51 1.00 22.91 12.35
N ALA A 52 0.91 23.59 13.51
CA ALA A 52 -0.31 23.67 14.30
C ALA A 52 -1.52 24.30 13.58
N ALA A 53 -1.29 24.99 12.46
CA ALA A 53 -2.34 25.51 11.58
C ALA A 53 -2.95 24.43 10.64
N MET A 54 -2.34 23.24 10.56
CA MET A 54 -2.86 22.14 9.76
C MET A 54 -4.09 21.49 10.41
N THR A 55 -5.00 21.03 9.57
CA THR A 55 -6.29 20.44 9.97
C THR A 55 -6.41 19.01 9.47
N LEU A 56 -7.40 18.27 9.98
CA LEU A 56 -7.74 16.96 9.42
C LEU A 56 -8.02 17.03 7.92
N ARG A 57 -8.65 18.11 7.43
CA ARG A 57 -8.89 18.32 6.00
C ARG A 57 -7.58 18.40 5.21
N THR A 58 -6.61 19.18 5.68
CA THR A 58 -5.32 19.31 4.96
C THR A 58 -4.55 18.00 4.99
N VAL A 59 -4.57 17.27 6.11
CA VAL A 59 -3.95 15.94 6.20
C VAL A 59 -4.55 14.97 5.18
N LEU A 60 -5.89 14.89 5.09
CA LEU A 60 -6.56 14.01 4.14
C LEU A 60 -6.24 14.36 2.68
N LEU A 61 -6.17 15.66 2.35
CA LEU A 61 -5.78 16.12 1.02
C LEU A 61 -4.32 15.80 0.69
N SER A 62 -3.40 15.96 1.65
CA SER A 62 -1.99 15.60 1.46
C SER A 62 -1.81 14.09 1.26
N LEU A 63 -2.58 13.26 1.97
CA LEU A 63 -2.58 11.81 1.73
C LEU A 63 -3.10 11.46 0.34
N GLN A 64 -4.15 12.15 -0.14
CA GLN A 64 -4.64 11.96 -1.51
C GLN A 64 -3.59 12.40 -2.55
N ALA A 65 -2.88 13.50 -2.31
CA ALA A 65 -1.79 13.97 -3.17
C ALA A 65 -0.62 12.98 -3.19
N LEU A 66 -0.27 12.40 -2.04
CA LEU A 66 0.75 11.35 -1.93
C LEU A 66 0.41 10.14 -2.81
N LEU A 67 -0.87 9.72 -2.88
CA LEU A 67 -1.29 8.63 -3.77
C LEU A 67 -1.15 8.96 -5.26
N ALA A 68 -1.13 10.25 -5.62
CA ALA A 68 -0.94 10.69 -7.00
C ALA A 68 0.54 10.89 -7.35
N ALA A 69 1.37 11.23 -6.37
CA ALA A 69 2.80 11.46 -6.52
C ALA A 69 3.57 10.78 -5.38
N ALA A 70 4.01 9.55 -5.63
CA ALA A 70 4.86 8.80 -4.71
C ALA A 70 6.28 9.39 -4.67
N GLU A 71 6.94 9.28 -3.52
CA GLU A 71 8.34 9.66 -3.30
C GLU A 71 9.18 8.40 -3.04
N PRO A 72 9.67 7.70 -4.07
CA PRO A 72 10.32 6.40 -3.91
C PRO A 72 11.74 6.49 -3.32
N ASP A 73 12.31 7.70 -3.17
CA ASP A 73 13.66 7.91 -2.60
C ASP A 73 13.63 8.06 -1.07
N ASP A 74 12.47 8.34 -0.48
CA ASP A 74 12.21 8.20 0.97
C ASP A 74 11.06 7.19 1.25
N PRO A 75 11.28 5.89 0.98
CA PRO A 75 10.21 4.91 1.00
C PRO A 75 9.86 4.42 2.41
N GLN A 76 8.59 4.10 2.60
CA GLN A 76 8.13 3.34 3.77
C GLN A 76 8.24 1.83 3.55
N ASP A 77 8.14 1.38 2.29
CA ASP A 77 8.19 -0.02 1.90
C ASP A 77 9.23 -0.19 0.77
N ALA A 78 10.39 -0.75 1.13
CA ALA A 78 11.52 -0.87 0.21
C ALA A 78 11.23 -1.81 -0.97
N VAL A 79 10.42 -2.86 -0.77
CA VAL A 79 10.07 -3.80 -1.84
C VAL A 79 9.18 -3.11 -2.86
N VAL A 80 8.17 -2.38 -2.40
CA VAL A 80 7.27 -1.61 -3.25
C VAL A 80 8.02 -0.52 -4.00
N ALA A 81 8.89 0.22 -3.31
CA ALA A 81 9.71 1.27 -3.92
C ALA A 81 10.70 0.74 -4.96
N ASN A 82 11.31 -0.42 -4.71
CA ASN A 82 12.17 -1.06 -5.70
C ASN A 82 11.38 -1.48 -6.94
N GLN A 83 10.19 -2.09 -6.76
CA GLN A 83 9.31 -2.42 -7.89
C GLN A 83 8.89 -1.16 -8.65
N TYR A 84 8.56 -0.07 -7.95
CA TYR A 84 8.20 1.21 -8.55
C TYR A 84 9.31 1.76 -9.46
N LYS A 85 10.57 1.71 -8.99
CA LYS A 85 11.73 2.23 -9.72
C LYS A 85 12.16 1.32 -10.87
N GLN A 86 12.23 0.01 -10.63
CA GLN A 86 12.76 -0.96 -11.59
C GLN A 86 11.74 -1.41 -12.65
N ASN A 87 10.46 -1.49 -12.28
CA ASN A 87 9.40 -1.92 -13.18
C ASN A 87 8.09 -1.15 -12.94
N PRO A 88 7.99 0.09 -13.45
CA PRO A 88 6.83 0.95 -13.23
C PRO A 88 5.50 0.35 -13.70
N GLU A 89 5.51 -0.43 -14.80
CA GLU A 89 4.29 -1.05 -15.31
C GLU A 89 3.82 -2.19 -14.41
N MET A 90 4.75 -3.04 -13.93
CA MET A 90 4.41 -4.06 -12.93
C MET A 90 3.88 -3.41 -11.66
N PHE A 91 4.53 -2.37 -11.15
CA PHE A 91 4.02 -1.62 -9.99
C PHE A 91 2.59 -1.13 -10.24
N LYS A 92 2.31 -0.52 -11.40
CA LYS A 92 0.99 -0.01 -11.74
C LYS A 92 -0.07 -1.11 -11.74
N GLN A 93 0.24 -2.27 -12.31
CA GLN A 93 -0.69 -3.41 -12.33
C GLN A 93 -0.88 -4.02 -10.93
N THR A 94 0.20 -4.15 -10.14
CA THR A 94 0.13 -4.60 -8.73
C THR A 94 -0.72 -3.64 -7.91
N ALA A 95 -0.48 -2.33 -7.99
CA ALA A 95 -1.25 -1.32 -7.28
C ALA A 95 -2.73 -1.27 -7.70
N ARG A 96 -3.03 -1.51 -8.99
CA ARG A 96 -4.41 -1.66 -9.47
C ARG A 96 -5.08 -2.90 -8.91
N LEU A 97 -4.39 -4.03 -8.87
CA LEU A 97 -4.90 -5.24 -8.25
C LEU A 97 -5.19 -5.02 -6.76
N TRP A 98 -4.26 -4.44 -6.01
CA TRP A 98 -4.49 -4.14 -4.60
C TRP A 98 -5.66 -3.19 -4.40
N ALA A 99 -5.82 -2.18 -5.26
CA ALA A 99 -6.98 -1.31 -5.25
C ALA A 99 -8.29 -2.06 -5.53
N HIS A 100 -8.29 -3.02 -6.45
CA HIS A 100 -9.45 -3.85 -6.75
C HIS A 100 -9.81 -4.75 -5.56
N VAL A 101 -8.85 -5.50 -5.04
CA VAL A 101 -9.07 -6.49 -3.98
C VAL A 101 -9.41 -5.84 -2.63
N TYR A 102 -8.70 -4.77 -2.25
CA TYR A 102 -8.80 -4.22 -0.89
C TYR A 102 -9.62 -2.93 -0.81
N ALA A 103 -9.75 -2.18 -1.91
CA ALA A 103 -10.39 -0.86 -1.91
C ALA A 103 -11.63 -0.77 -2.80
N GLY A 104 -12.07 -1.87 -3.42
CA GLY A 104 -13.28 -1.92 -4.24
C GLY A 104 -13.18 -1.24 -5.60
N ALA A 105 -11.97 -1.05 -6.14
CA ALA A 105 -11.81 -0.54 -7.50
C ALA A 105 -12.31 -1.56 -8.54
N PRO A 106 -12.78 -1.14 -9.74
CA PRO A 106 -13.58 -2.02 -10.61
C PRO A 106 -12.80 -3.11 -11.38
N VAL A 107 -11.53 -2.89 -11.77
CA VAL A 107 -10.82 -3.83 -12.67
C VAL A 107 -9.33 -3.96 -12.32
N SER A 108 -8.85 -5.21 -12.26
CA SER A 108 -7.44 -5.60 -12.20
C SER A 108 -7.02 -6.50 -13.37
N SER A 109 -5.73 -6.82 -13.48
CA SER A 109 -5.20 -7.74 -14.50
C SER A 109 -5.77 -9.16 -14.35
N PRO A 110 -6.41 -9.74 -15.38
CA PRO A 110 -6.87 -11.14 -15.34
C PRO A 110 -5.74 -12.14 -15.14
N GLU A 111 -4.54 -11.84 -15.64
CA GLU A 111 -3.35 -12.69 -15.48
C GLU A 111 -2.99 -12.84 -14.00
N TYR A 112 -2.98 -11.73 -13.26
CA TYR A 112 -2.64 -11.71 -11.84
C TYR A 112 -3.71 -12.41 -11.02
N THR A 113 -4.98 -12.20 -11.34
CA THR A 113 -6.11 -12.91 -10.74
C THR A 113 -5.95 -14.43 -10.89
N LYS A 114 -5.60 -14.91 -12.08
CA LYS A 114 -5.37 -16.34 -12.33
C LYS A 114 -4.20 -16.90 -11.49
N LYS A 115 -3.08 -16.18 -11.40
CA LYS A 115 -1.94 -16.59 -10.55
C LYS A 115 -2.34 -16.71 -9.07
N ILE A 116 -3.15 -15.76 -8.58
CA ILE A 116 -3.67 -15.79 -7.20
C ILE A 116 -4.59 -16.99 -7.00
N GLU A 117 -5.53 -17.21 -7.90
CA GLU A 117 -6.48 -18.34 -7.81
C GLU A 117 -5.78 -19.69 -7.81
N ASN A 118 -4.73 -19.86 -8.64
CA ASN A 118 -3.93 -21.07 -8.67
C ASN A 118 -3.28 -21.38 -7.31
N LEU A 119 -2.63 -20.38 -6.69
CA LEU A 119 -2.01 -20.58 -5.37
C LEU A 119 -3.04 -20.71 -4.24
N CYS A 120 -4.17 -20.01 -4.33
CA CYS A 120 -5.27 -20.21 -3.38
C CYS A 120 -5.86 -21.61 -3.47
N ALA A 121 -5.94 -22.19 -4.68
CA ALA A 121 -6.41 -23.56 -4.88
C ALA A 121 -5.47 -24.62 -4.28
N MET A 122 -4.20 -24.27 -4.04
CA MET A 122 -3.24 -25.10 -3.29
C MET A 122 -3.43 -25.02 -1.77
N GLY A 123 -4.37 -24.20 -1.28
CA GLY A 123 -4.72 -24.07 0.14
C GLY A 123 -4.06 -22.91 0.88
N PHE A 124 -3.29 -22.06 0.20
CA PHE A 124 -2.69 -20.89 0.82
C PHE A 124 -3.71 -19.76 1.07
N ASP A 125 -3.52 -19.01 2.16
CA ASP A 125 -4.34 -17.82 2.45
C ASP A 125 -4.23 -16.79 1.33
N ARG A 126 -5.38 -16.22 0.93
CA ARG A 126 -5.46 -15.29 -0.21
C ARG A 126 -4.62 -14.03 0.00
N ASN A 127 -4.58 -13.49 1.22
CA ASN A 127 -3.79 -12.29 1.49
C ASN A 127 -2.30 -12.61 1.47
N ALA A 128 -1.89 -13.72 2.07
CA ALA A 128 -0.52 -14.21 2.02
C ALA A 128 -0.07 -14.42 0.57
N VAL A 129 -0.90 -15.04 -0.28
CA VAL A 129 -0.65 -15.24 -1.71
C VAL A 129 -0.43 -13.91 -2.44
N ILE A 130 -1.33 -12.94 -2.24
CA ILE A 130 -1.22 -11.63 -2.90
C ILE A 130 0.07 -10.93 -2.49
N VAL A 131 0.42 -10.95 -1.20
CA VAL A 131 1.65 -10.34 -0.70
C VAL A 131 2.89 -11.04 -1.27
N ALA A 132 2.91 -12.37 -1.27
CA ALA A 132 4.02 -13.16 -1.78
C ALA A 132 4.26 -12.90 -3.28
N LEU A 133 3.21 -13.02 -4.10
CA LEU A 133 3.28 -12.74 -5.54
C LEU A 133 3.70 -11.29 -5.82
N SER A 134 3.13 -10.33 -5.11
CA SER A 134 3.45 -8.90 -5.30
C SER A 134 4.91 -8.59 -4.95
N SER A 135 5.42 -9.23 -3.90
CA SER A 135 6.80 -9.04 -3.41
C SER A 135 7.85 -9.79 -4.24
N LYS A 136 7.43 -10.84 -4.94
CA LYS A 136 8.28 -11.71 -5.78
C LYS A 136 8.04 -11.47 -7.27
N SER A 137 7.71 -10.23 -7.66
CA SER A 137 7.59 -9.84 -9.07
C SER A 137 6.63 -10.70 -9.90
N TRP A 138 5.58 -11.23 -9.28
CA TRP A 138 4.61 -12.13 -9.91
C TRP A 138 5.18 -13.45 -10.45
N ASP A 139 6.34 -13.85 -9.93
CA ASP A 139 6.94 -15.17 -10.15
C ASP A 139 6.30 -16.20 -9.22
N VAL A 140 5.79 -17.29 -9.80
CA VAL A 140 4.99 -18.28 -9.06
C VAL A 140 5.89 -19.19 -8.23
N GLU A 141 7.08 -19.54 -8.73
CA GLU A 141 8.00 -20.45 -8.04
C GLU A 141 8.51 -19.83 -6.74
N THR A 142 9.11 -18.65 -6.83
CA THR A 142 9.67 -17.94 -5.67
C THR A 142 8.60 -17.42 -4.70
N ALA A 143 7.38 -17.12 -5.19
CA ALA A 143 6.25 -16.82 -4.31
C ALA A 143 5.78 -18.07 -3.55
N THR A 144 5.75 -19.24 -4.19
CA THR A 144 5.39 -20.50 -3.54
C THR A 144 6.43 -20.90 -2.50
N GLU A 145 7.72 -20.76 -2.81
CA GLU A 145 8.79 -20.98 -1.84
C GLU A 145 8.64 -20.09 -0.59
N LEU A 146 8.34 -18.80 -0.80
CA LEU A 146 8.07 -17.87 0.30
C LEU A 146 6.85 -18.30 1.13
N LEU A 147 5.78 -18.77 0.49
CA LEU A 147 4.57 -19.24 1.17
C LEU A 147 4.80 -20.52 1.97
N LEU A 148 5.66 -21.42 1.48
CA LEU A 148 6.03 -22.67 2.18
C LEU A 148 6.99 -22.44 3.35
N SER A 149 7.72 -21.32 3.34
CA SER A 149 8.65 -20.96 4.42
C SER A 149 7.99 -20.30 5.63
N ASN A 150 6.70 -19.96 5.54
CA ASN A 150 5.89 -19.38 6.62
C ASN A 150 5.01 -20.44 7.30
#